data_AF-A0A2M9LEY1-F1
#
_entry.id   AF-A0A2M9LEY1-F1
#
_cell.length_a   1.000
_cell.length_b   1.000
_cell.length_c   1.000
_cell.angle_alpha   90.00
_cell.angle_beta   90.00
_cell.angle_gamma   90.00
#
_symmetry.space_group_name_H-M   'P 1'
#
loop_
_entity.id
_entity.type
_entity.pdbx_description
1 polymer ?
#
loop_
_entity_poly.entity_id
_entity_poly.type
_entity_poly.pdbx_seq_one_letter_code
_entity_poly.pdbx_strand_id
1 'polypeptide(L)'
;MRAEQLLSDGELAAIEQRAAAATPGRWVAWLESRQATGGCSFIQLDADPDEDDELYLTRVTGGREIRGIDARTDADIDFIAAARQDVPRLLDEVRRLRAALAQAQAQSTG
;
A
#
# COMPACT_ATOMS: atom_id res chain seq x y z
N MET A 1 -14.44 3.04 -17.78
CA MET A 1 -13.32 3.74 -17.11
C MET A 1 -13.71 5.19 -16.95
N ARG A 2 -13.87 5.70 -15.72
CA ARG A 2 -14.02 7.15 -15.51
C ARG A 2 -12.62 7.77 -15.54
N ALA A 3 -12.21 8.20 -16.72
CA ALA A 3 -11.30 9.34 -16.78
C ALA A 3 -12.05 10.58 -16.29
N GLU A 4 -11.34 11.54 -15.69
CA GLU A 4 -11.71 12.96 -15.53
C GLU A 4 -12.21 13.49 -14.17
N GLN A 5 -12.11 12.77 -13.05
CA GLN A 5 -12.11 13.46 -11.75
C GLN A 5 -10.72 13.44 -11.14
N LEU A 6 -10.02 14.56 -11.29
CA LEU A 6 -8.84 14.88 -10.47
C LEU A 6 -9.27 14.84 -9.00
N LEU A 7 -8.53 14.12 -8.17
CA LEU A 7 -8.79 14.06 -6.72
C LEU A 7 -8.82 15.48 -6.14
N SER A 8 -9.86 15.86 -5.44
CA SER A 8 -9.88 17.11 -4.67
C SER A 8 -8.78 17.10 -3.59
N ASP A 9 -8.43 18.27 -3.08
CA ASP A 9 -7.48 18.36 -1.95
C ASP A 9 -8.04 17.65 -0.70
N GLY A 10 -9.36 17.67 -0.51
CA GLY A 10 -10.03 16.91 0.54
C GLY A 10 -9.88 15.40 0.37
N GLU A 11 -9.97 14.88 -0.85
CA GLU A 11 -9.74 13.45 -1.12
C GLU A 11 -8.27 13.06 -0.91
N LEU A 12 -7.32 13.91 -1.31
CA LEU A 12 -5.89 13.67 -1.03
C LEU A 12 -5.61 13.66 0.47
N ALA A 13 -6.17 14.61 1.23
CA ALA A 13 -6.05 14.65 2.69
C ALA A 13 -6.66 13.40 3.34
N ALA A 14 -7.81 12.92 2.84
CA ALA A 14 -8.43 11.70 3.35
C ALA A 14 -7.59 10.45 3.08
N ILE A 15 -6.89 10.37 1.93
CA ILE A 15 -5.95 9.29 1.64
C ILE A 15 -4.74 9.36 2.59
N GLU A 16 -4.17 10.56 2.77
CA GLU A 16 -3.05 10.77 3.68
C GLU A 16 -3.40 10.37 5.11
N GLN A 17 -4.59 10.75 5.59
CA GLN A 17 -5.06 10.40 6.92
C GLN A 17 -5.16 8.88 7.11
N ARG A 18 -5.68 8.15 6.12
CA ARG A 18 -5.73 6.67 6.19
C ARG A 18 -4.33 6.05 6.21
N ALA A 19 -3.42 6.58 5.39
CA ALA A 19 -2.04 6.09 5.35
C ALA A 19 -1.29 6.37 6.68
N ALA A 20 -1.53 7.52 7.30
CA ALA A 20 -0.93 7.89 8.58
C ALA A 20 -1.53 7.14 9.78
N ALA A 21 -2.79 6.70 9.69
CA ALA A 21 -3.47 5.94 10.74
C ALA A 21 -3.06 4.45 10.78
N ALA A 22 -2.52 3.91 9.69
CA ALA A 22 -1.96 2.55 9.66
C ALA A 22 -0.67 2.47 10.48
N THR A 23 -0.28 1.25 10.89
CA THR A 23 0.96 1.03 11.66
C THR A 23 2.16 1.73 10.98
N PRO A 24 2.93 2.54 11.72
CA PRO A 24 4.10 3.22 11.18
C PRO A 24 5.19 2.24 10.73
N GLY A 25 6.23 2.76 10.11
CA GLY A 25 7.36 1.93 9.69
C GLY A 25 7.15 1.19 8.37
N ARG A 26 8.12 0.35 8.03
CA ARG A 26 8.13 -0.44 6.79
C ARG A 26 7.31 -1.71 6.99
N TRP A 27 6.44 -2.02 6.04
CA TRP A 27 5.76 -3.30 5.96
C TRP A 27 6.49 -4.20 4.97
N VAL A 28 6.78 -5.44 5.36
CA VAL A 28 7.52 -6.41 4.55
C VAL A 28 6.70 -7.67 4.35
N ALA A 29 6.46 -8.05 3.09
CA ALA A 29 5.75 -9.27 2.76
C ALA A 29 6.68 -10.49 2.83
N TRP A 30 6.38 -11.38 3.78
CA TRP A 30 7.01 -12.69 3.91
C TRP A 30 6.10 -13.75 3.29
N LEU A 31 6.53 -14.39 2.20
CA LEU A 31 5.70 -15.33 1.45
C LEU A 31 6.31 -16.72 1.49
N GLU A 32 5.50 -17.72 1.85
CA GLU A 32 5.89 -19.13 1.85
C GLU A 32 6.40 -19.57 0.47
N SER A 33 5.76 -19.09 -0.60
CA SER A 33 6.15 -19.41 -1.98
C SER A 33 7.56 -18.93 -2.36
N ARG A 34 8.11 -17.94 -1.65
CA ARG A 34 9.41 -17.34 -1.94
C ARG A 34 10.48 -17.75 -0.95
N GLN A 35 10.12 -17.85 0.33
CA GLN A 35 11.08 -17.89 1.42
C GLN A 35 10.98 -19.17 2.26
N ALA A 36 10.03 -20.07 1.95
CA ALA A 36 9.82 -21.32 2.69
C ALA A 36 9.82 -21.11 4.21
N THR A 37 9.04 -20.12 4.66
CA THR A 37 8.97 -19.66 6.05
C THR A 37 8.42 -20.71 7.02
N GLY A 38 7.92 -21.85 6.51
CA GLY A 38 7.59 -23.04 7.30
C GLY A 38 6.20 -23.02 7.93
N GLY A 39 5.38 -22.03 7.57
CA GLY A 39 4.04 -21.76 8.06
C GLY A 39 3.12 -21.16 6.99
N CYS A 40 2.66 -19.92 7.21
CA CYS A 40 1.80 -19.18 6.29
C CYS A 40 2.42 -17.83 5.92
N SER A 41 2.08 -17.30 4.74
CA SER A 41 2.50 -15.97 4.31
C SER A 41 1.93 -14.85 5.21
N PHE A 42 2.72 -13.83 5.50
CA PHE A 42 2.36 -12.71 6.39
C PHE A 42 3.01 -11.38 5.99
N ILE A 43 2.60 -10.30 6.64
CA ILE A 43 3.25 -8.99 6.55
C ILE A 43 3.88 -8.70 7.91
N GLN A 44 5.20 -8.52 7.94
CA GLN A 44 5.90 -8.04 9.14
C GLN A 44 5.82 -6.50 9.20
N LEU A 45 5.46 -6.00 10.37
CA LEU A 45 5.36 -4.58 10.69
C LEU A 45 6.62 -4.16 11.44
N ASP A 46 7.24 -3.08 10.97
CA ASP A 46 8.59 -2.69 11.35
C ASP A 46 9.63 -3.74 10.89
N ALA A 47 10.73 -3.26 10.30
CA ALA A 47 11.67 -4.18 9.65
C ALA A 47 12.64 -4.85 10.66
N ASP A 48 12.34 -4.76 11.96
CA ASP A 48 13.08 -5.45 13.00
C ASP A 48 12.66 -6.93 13.01
N PRO A 49 13.54 -7.85 12.55
CA PRO A 49 13.20 -9.27 12.50
C PRO A 49 13.07 -9.89 13.89
N ASP A 50 13.49 -9.20 14.95
CA ASP A 50 13.37 -9.66 16.34
C ASP A 50 12.04 -9.21 16.98
N GLU A 51 11.24 -8.38 16.30
CA GLU A 51 9.87 -8.04 16.71
C GLU A 51 8.82 -8.90 15.98
N ASP A 52 8.07 -9.68 16.75
CA ASP A 52 6.93 -10.50 16.28
C ASP A 52 5.66 -9.63 16.08
N ASP A 53 5.76 -8.50 15.38
CA ASP A 53 4.58 -7.70 14.97
C ASP A 53 4.18 -8.05 13.52
N GLU A 54 3.14 -8.87 13.39
CA GLU A 54 2.79 -9.55 12.13
C GLU A 54 1.29 -9.43 11.80
N LEU A 55 0.98 -9.15 10.54
CA LEU A 55 -0.37 -9.24 9.99
C LEU A 55 -0.53 -10.48 9.11
N TYR A 56 -1.55 -11.27 9.43
CA TYR A 56 -1.93 -12.46 8.68
C TYR A 56 -3.20 -12.21 7.87
N LEU A 57 -3.24 -12.76 6.65
CA LEU A 57 -4.40 -12.71 5.77
C LEU A 57 -5.02 -14.10 5.60
N THR A 58 -6.32 -14.21 5.90
CA THR A 58 -7.10 -15.42 5.62
C THR A 58 -8.00 -15.18 4.40
N ARG A 59 -7.82 -15.96 3.34
CA ARG A 59 -8.74 -15.97 2.19
C ARG A 59 -9.80 -17.05 2.36
N VAL A 60 -11.07 -16.67 2.25
CA VAL A 60 -12.21 -17.60 2.20
C VAL A 60 -12.92 -17.47 0.86
N THR A 61 -13.20 -18.59 0.20
CA THR A 61 -13.95 -18.63 -1.06
C THR A 61 -14.87 -19.83 -1.08
N GLY A 62 -16.14 -19.64 -1.47
CA GLY A 62 -17.14 -20.71 -1.45
C GLY A 62 -17.40 -21.30 -0.06
N GLY A 63 -17.25 -20.50 0.99
CA GLY A 63 -17.40 -20.95 2.38
C GLY A 63 -16.24 -21.79 2.92
N ARG A 64 -15.09 -21.84 2.21
CA ARG A 64 -13.90 -22.58 2.63
C ARG A 64 -12.68 -21.68 2.66
N GLU A 65 -11.89 -21.83 3.69
CA GLU A 65 -10.57 -21.20 3.78
C GLU A 65 -9.63 -21.81 2.74
N ILE A 66 -8.93 -20.95 2.00
CA ILE A 66 -7.83 -21.34 1.14
C ILE A 66 -6.61 -21.53 2.03
N ARG A 67 -6.05 -22.75 2.01
CA ARG A 67 -4.92 -23.15 2.85
C ARG A 67 -3.69 -23.44 1.99
N GLY A 68 -2.51 -23.20 2.56
CA GLY A 68 -1.24 -23.40 1.87
C GLY A 68 -0.90 -22.28 0.89
N ILE A 69 0.06 -22.55 0.01
CA ILE A 69 0.53 -21.59 -0.99
C ILE A 69 -0.57 -21.33 -2.02
N ASP A 70 -1.02 -20.09 -2.10
CA ASP A 70 -1.98 -19.60 -3.08
C ASP A 70 -1.48 -18.30 -3.71
N ALA A 71 -1.18 -18.33 -5.01
CA ALA A 71 -0.58 -17.21 -5.71
C ALA A 71 -1.42 -15.92 -5.66
N ARG A 72 -2.76 -16.03 -5.51
CA ARG A 72 -3.64 -14.87 -5.40
C ARG A 72 -3.53 -14.23 -4.02
N THR A 73 -3.51 -15.03 -2.97
CA THR A 73 -3.30 -14.56 -1.59
C THR A 73 -1.91 -13.92 -1.46
N ASP A 74 -0.89 -14.55 -2.02
CA ASP A 74 0.47 -14.02 -2.09
C ASP A 74 0.53 -12.64 -2.79
N ALA A 75 -0.13 -12.50 -3.94
CA ALA A 75 -0.19 -11.22 -4.66
C ALA A 75 -0.91 -10.12 -3.87
N ASP A 76 -1.98 -10.46 -3.14
CA ASP A 76 -2.70 -9.51 -2.30
C ASP A 76 -1.85 -9.08 -1.09
N ILE A 77 -1.10 -10.00 -0.48
CA ILE A 77 -0.16 -9.70 0.61
C ILE A 77 0.92 -8.73 0.13
N ASP A 78 1.54 -9.01 -1.03
CA ASP A 78 2.53 -8.13 -1.64
C ASP A 78 1.96 -6.73 -1.91
N PHE A 79 0.77 -6.65 -2.49
CA PHE A 79 0.11 -5.38 -2.78
C PHE A 79 -0.15 -4.57 -1.51
N ILE A 80 -0.66 -5.20 -0.45
CA ILE A 80 -0.98 -4.53 0.82
C ILE A 80 0.30 -4.05 1.51
N ALA A 81 1.34 -4.89 1.55
CA ALA A 81 2.63 -4.50 2.12
C ALA A 81 3.21 -3.29 1.37
N ALA A 82 3.26 -3.34 0.03
CA ALA A 82 3.79 -2.26 -0.80
C ALA A 82 2.97 -0.97 -0.71
N ALA A 83 1.64 -1.07 -0.58
CA ALA A 83 0.76 0.09 -0.47
C ALA A 83 1.13 0.99 0.71
N ARG A 84 1.68 0.43 1.80
CA ARG A 84 2.12 1.22 2.95
C ARG A 84 3.20 2.24 2.58
N GLN A 85 4.14 1.88 1.70
CA GLN A 85 5.20 2.80 1.25
C GLN A 85 4.79 3.58 0.01
N ASP A 86 4.05 2.96 -0.91
CA ASP A 86 3.72 3.57 -2.19
C ASP A 86 2.67 4.68 -2.05
N VAL A 87 1.66 4.52 -1.19
CA VAL A 87 0.60 5.54 -1.06
C VAL A 87 1.15 6.90 -0.59
N PRO A 88 1.97 7.00 0.47
CA PRO A 88 2.60 8.28 0.84
C PRO A 88 3.44 8.89 -0.30
N ARG A 89 4.25 8.06 -0.99
CA ARG A 89 5.10 8.53 -2.10
C ARG A 89 4.28 9.07 -3.27
N LEU A 90 3.16 8.41 -3.59
CA LEU A 90 2.25 8.85 -4.63
C LEU A 90 1.54 10.16 -4.25
N LEU A 91 1.17 10.35 -2.98
CA LEU A 91 0.60 11.63 -2.51
C LEU A 91 1.59 12.78 -2.67
N ASP A 92 2.85 12.57 -2.28
CA ASP A 92 3.91 13.56 -2.45
C ASP A 92 4.14 13.89 -3.92
N GLU A 93 4.15 12.89 -4.79
CA GLU A 93 4.31 13.08 -6.23
C GLU A 93 3.13 13.86 -6.83
N VAL A 94 1.89 13.58 -6.43
CA VAL A 94 0.71 14.34 -6.88
C VAL A 94 0.81 15.80 -6.45
N ARG A 95 1.21 16.07 -5.19
CA ARG A 95 1.39 17.45 -4.68
C ARG A 95 2.46 18.19 -5.45
N ARG A 96 3.61 17.54 -5.70
CA ARG A 96 4.72 18.08 -6.48
C ARG A 96 4.28 18.45 -7.90
N LEU A 97 3.55 17.56 -8.57
CA LEU A 97 3.05 17.79 -9.93
C LEU A 97 2.04 18.95 -9.98
N ARG A 98 1.13 19.06 -8.99
CA ARG A 98 0.20 20.20 -8.90
C ARG A 98 0.93 21.53 -8.73
N ALA A 99 1.94 21.57 -7.86
CA ALA A 99 2.74 22.77 -7.64
C ALA A 99 3.49 23.19 -8.93
N ALA A 100 4.09 22.23 -9.64
CA ALA A 100 4.76 22.50 -10.91
C ALA A 100 3.80 23.01 -11.99
N LEU A 101 2.58 22.45 -12.07
CA LEU A 101 1.56 22.90 -13.02
C LEU A 101 1.11 24.33 -12.74
N ALA A 102 0.86 24.67 -11.47
CA ALA A 102 0.49 26.03 -11.08
C ALA A 102 1.59 27.06 -11.41
N GLN A 103 2.86 26.71 -11.22
CA GLN A 103 4.00 27.55 -11.60
C GLN A 103 4.06 27.79 -13.12
N ALA A 104 3.91 26.73 -13.93
CA ALA A 104 3.92 26.85 -15.38
C ALA A 104 2.77 27.72 -15.92
N GLN A 105 1.58 27.61 -15.32
CA GLN A 105 0.43 28.44 -15.67
C GLN A 105 0.65 29.92 -15.35
N ALA A 106 1.24 30.21 -14.18
CA ALA A 106 1.57 31.58 -13.79
C ALA A 106 2.60 32.23 -14.74
N GLN A 107 3.59 31.45 -15.18
CA GLN A 107 4.63 31.90 -16.13
C GLN A 107 4.11 32.11 -17.56
N SER A 108 2.99 31.48 -17.94
CA SER A 108 2.39 31.61 -19.27
C SER A 108 1.40 32.78 -19.39
N THR A 109 1.03 33.39 -18.25
CA THR A 109 0.00 34.45 -18.17
C THR A 109 0.62 35.84 -17.90
N GLY A 110 1.91 35.91 -17.59
CA GLY A 110 2.68 37.15 -17.42
C GLY A 110 3.61 37.41 -18.59
#